data_AF-A0A351RUA1-F1
#
_entry.id   AF-A0A351RUA1-F1
#
_cell.length_a   1.000
_cell.length_b   1.000
_cell.length_c   1.000
_cell.angle_alpha   90.00
_cell.angle_beta   90.00
_cell.angle_gamma   90.00
#
_symmetry.space_group_name_H-M   'P 1'
#
loop_
_entity.id
_entity.type
_entity.pdbx_description
1 polymer ?
#
loop_
_entity_poly.entity_id
_entity_poly.type
_entity_poly.pdbx_seq_one_letter_code
_entity_poly.pdbx_strand_id
1 'polypeptide(L)' 'MYKIRFPLMALGMLSLIIGLWTGLSRFGWDLPELRTGLLEFHGPLMICGFLGTVIALERAVALDK' A
#
# COMPACT_ATOMS: atom_id res chain seq x y z
N MET A 1 4.38 -20.84 -7.88
CA MET A 1 4.37 -19.40 -7.52
C MET A 1 2.99 -18.83 -7.13
N TYR A 2 1.86 -19.55 -7.27
CA TYR A 2 0.51 -18.98 -7.10
C TYR A 2 0.13 -18.61 -5.64
N LYS A 3 0.54 -19.42 -4.65
CA LYS A 3 0.12 -19.22 -3.25
C LYS A 3 0.66 -17.94 -2.60
N ILE A 4 1.78 -17.40 -3.06
CA ILE A 4 2.42 -16.20 -2.49
C ILE A 4 1.81 -14.91 -3.08
N ARG A 5 1.13 -14.99 -4.23
CA ARG A 5 0.52 -13.83 -4.88
C ARG A 5 -0.59 -13.22 -4.03
N PHE A 6 -1.47 -14.05 -3.48
CA PHE A 6 -2.56 -13.59 -2.62
C PHE A 6 -2.13 -12.88 -1.33
N PRO A 7 -1.20 -13.42 -0.51
CA PRO A 7 -0.75 -12.70 0.68
C PRO A 7 -0.01 -11.41 0.34
N LEU A 8 0.76 -11.37 -0.77
CA LEU A 8 1.38 -10.13 -1.25
C LEU A 8 0.32 -9.10 -1.67
N MET A 9 -0.70 -9.49 -2.44
CA MET A 9 -1.80 -8.60 -2.79
C MET A 9 -2.55 -8.10 -1.55
N ALA A 10 -2.77 -8.95 -0.55
CA ALA A 10 -3.39 -8.55 0.70
C ALA A 10 -2.55 -7.49 1.44
N LEU A 11 -1.22 -7.66 1.52
CA LEU A 11 -0.30 -6.66 2.06
C LEU A 11 -0.33 -5.35 1.28
N GLY A 12 -0.34 -5.41 -0.06
CA GLY A 12 -0.49 -4.24 -0.91
C GLY A 12 -1.81 -3.50 -0.66
N MET A 13 -2.91 -4.23 -0.50
CA MET A 13 -4.23 -3.67 -0.20
C MET A 13 -4.27 -3.03 1.20
N LEU A 14 -3.66 -3.65 2.21
CA LEU A 14 -3.51 -3.05 3.53
C LEU A 14 -2.74 -1.73 3.45
N SER A 15 -1.64 -1.70 2.69
CA SER A 15 -0.87 -0.48 2.46
C SER A 15 -1.70 0.60 1.76
N LEU A 16 -2.53 0.23 0.79
CA LEU A 16 -3.44 1.15 0.12
C LEU A 16 -4.46 1.75 1.09
N ILE A 17 -5.09 0.94 1.95
CA ILE A 17 -6.10 1.41 2.91
C ILE A 17 -5.48 2.42 3.89
N ILE A 18 -4.30 2.11 4.45
CA ILE A 18 -3.62 3.01 5.39
C ILE A 18 -3.09 4.26 4.65
N GLY A 19 -2.60 4.11 3.42
CA GLY A 19 -2.19 5.21 2.55
C GLY A 19 -3.34 6.15 2.20
N LEU A 20 -4.54 5.62 1.92
CA LEU A 20 -5.75 6.41 1.69
C LEU A 20 -6.21 7.11 2.96
N TRP A 21 -6.22 6.43 4.10
CA TRP A 21 -6.58 7.04 5.38
C TRP A 21 -5.70 8.26 5.68
N THR A 22 -4.38 8.06 5.64
CA THR A 22 -3.40 9.14 5.86
C THR A 22 -3.48 10.22 4.78
N GLY A 23 -3.81 9.87 3.53
CA GLY A 23 -4.00 10.80 2.43
C GLY A 23 -5.22 11.70 2.59
N LEU A 24 -6.36 11.15 3.02
CA LEU A 24 -7.55 11.92 3.34
C LEU A 24 -7.31 12.85 4.53
N SER A 25 -6.60 12.39 5.56
CA SER A 25 -6.22 13.25 6.68
C SER A 25 -5.34 14.42 6.21
N ARG A 26 -4.38 14.18 5.30
CA ARG A 26 -3.55 15.24 4.70
C ARG A 26 -4.33 16.19 3.79
N PHE A 27 -5.44 15.74 3.21
CA PHE A 27 -6.36 16.58 2.44
C PHE A 27 -7.16 17.55 3.34
N GLY A 28 -7.04 17.43 4.66
CA GLY A 28 -7.75 18.27 5.64
C GLY A 28 -9.05 17.64 6.14
N TRP A 29 -9.31 16.37 5.84
CA TRP A 29 -10.42 15.64 6.45
C TRP A 29 -10.08 15.33 7.90
N ASP A 30 -10.97 15.69 8.82
CA ASP A 30 -10.83 15.41 10.25
C ASP A 30 -11.07 13.92 10.56
N LEU A 31 -10.02 13.12 10.35
CA LEU A 31 -9.99 11.69 10.65
C LEU A 31 -9.16 11.46 11.92
N PRO A 32 -9.55 10.52 12.80
CA PRO A 32 -8.79 10.24 14.00
C PRO A 32 -7.38 9.71 13.65
N GLU A 33 -6.38 10.19 14.38
CA GLU A 33 -5.00 9.75 14.23
C GLU A 33 -4.84 8.33 14.80
N LEU A 34 -4.54 7.35 13.95
CA LEU A 34 -4.36 5.96 14.37
C LEU A 34 -3.08 5.75 15.20
N ARG A 35 -2.04 6.53 14.90
CA ARG A 35 -0.73 6.50 15.57
C ARG A 35 0.02 7.78 15.26
N THR A 36 0.73 8.31 16.26
CA THR A 36 1.59 9.49 16.12
C THR A 36 2.57 9.32 14.96
N GLY A 37 2.56 10.29 14.03
CA GLY A 37 3.47 10.34 12.87
C GLY A 37 3.03 9.46 11.70
N LEU A 38 1.89 8.77 11.78
CA LEU A 38 1.42 7.89 10.69
C LEU A 38 1.10 8.68 9.40
N LEU A 39 0.66 9.93 9.52
CA LEU A 39 0.36 10.80 8.37
C LEU A 39 1.56 11.04 7.45
N GLU A 40 2.77 11.06 8.01
CA GLU A 40 4.01 11.27 7.27
C GLU A 40 4.29 10.11 6.30
N PHE A 41 3.78 8.92 6.62
CA PHE A 41 4.00 7.70 5.85
C PHE A 41 3.08 7.54 4.63
N HIS A 42 2.18 8.49 4.33
CA HIS A 42 1.34 8.43 3.13
C HIS A 42 2.15 8.10 1.85
N GLY A 43 3.21 8.86 1.59
CA GLY A 43 4.06 8.68 0.41
C GLY A 43 4.72 7.29 0.37
N PRO A 44 5.48 6.89 1.41
CA PRO A 44 6.06 5.55 1.51
C PRO A 44 5.05 4.40 1.40
N LEU A 45 3.85 4.51 2.00
CA LEU A 45 2.79 3.50 1.91
C LEU A 45 2.22 3.38 0.49
N MET A 46 2.06 4.49 -0.22
CA MET A 46 1.59 4.47 -1.61
C MET A 46 2.65 3.93 -2.57
N ILE A 47 3.90 4.40 -2.46
CA ILE A 47 4.97 4.06 -3.41
C ILE A 47 5.57 2.69 -3.11
N CYS A 48 6.15 2.51 -1.92
CA CYS A 48 6.88 1.28 -1.61
C CYS A 48 5.95 0.13 -1.24
N GLY A 49 4.84 0.44 -0.54
CA GLY A 49 3.89 -0.57 -0.09
C GLY A 49 2.92 -1.01 -1.19
N PHE A 50 2.08 -0.10 -1.70
CA PHE A 50 1.05 -0.46 -2.68
C PHE A 50 1.62 -0.63 -4.10
N LEU A 51 2.10 0.45 -4.72
CA LEU A 51 2.59 0.43 -6.10
C LEU A 51 3.77 -0.53 -6.27
N GLY A 52 4.73 -0.51 -5.35
CA GLY A 52 5.87 -1.42 -5.36
C GLY A 52 5.46 -2.89 -5.35
N THR A 53 4.43 -3.26 -4.58
CA THR A 53 3.88 -4.63 -4.56
C THR A 53 3.24 -5.00 -5.89
N VAL A 54 2.40 -4.11 -6.46
CA VAL A 54 1.74 -4.38 -7.75
C VAL A 54 2.77 -4.52 -8.87
N ILE A 55 3.73 -3.59 -8.96
CA ILE A 55 4.82 -3.63 -9.96
C ILE A 55 5.62 -4.93 -9.83
N ALA A 56 5.98 -5.33 -8.61
CA ALA A 56 6.72 -6.57 -8.39
C ALA A 56 5.92 -7.81 -8.83
N LEU A 57 4.61 -7.85 -8.55
CA LEU A 57 3.73 -8.94 -8.96
C LEU A 57 3.54 -8.97 -10.48
N GLU A 58 3.33 -7.82 -11.13
CA GLU A 58 3.22 -7.71 -12.59
C GLU A 58 4.50 -8.21 -13.27
N ARG A 59 5.67 -7.78 -12.77
CA ARG A 59 6.97 -8.25 -13.27
C ARG A 59 7.17 -9.74 -13.04
N ALA A 60 6.77 -10.26 -11.88
CA ALA A 60 6.85 -11.70 -11.59
C ALA A 60 5.97 -12.52 -12.54
N VAL A 61 4.79 -12.02 -12.91
CA VAL A 61 3.92 -12.66 -13.93
C VAL A 61 4.51 -12.58 -15.32
N ALA A 62 5.18 -11.46 -15.67
CA ALA A 62 5.84 -11.30 -16.96
C ALA A 62 7.05 -12.23 -17.14
N LEU A 63 7.75 -12.59 -16.06
CA LEU A 63 8.91 -13.50 -16.05
C LEU A 63 8.54 -14.99 -15.93
N ASP A 64 7.34 -15.30 -15.43
CA ASP A 64 6.80 -16.68 -15.28
C ASP A 64 6.11 -17.17 -16.57
N LYS A 65 6.22 -16.41 -17.67
CA LYS A 65 5.89 -16.78 -19.04
C LYS A 65 7.16 -17.05 -19.82
#